data_AF-A0A849DSL6-F1
#
_entry.id   AF-A0A849DSL6-F1
#
_cell.length_a   1.000
_cell.length_b   1.000
_cell.length_c   1.000
_cell.angle_alpha   90.00
_cell.angle_beta   90.00
_cell.angle_gamma   90.00
#
_symmetry.space_group_name_H-M   'P 1'
#
loop_
_entity.id
_entity.type
_entity.pdbx_description
1 polymer ?
#
loop_
_entity_poly.entity_id
_entity_poly.type
_entity_poly.pdbx_seq_one_letter_code
_entity_poly.pdbx_strand_id
1 'polypeptide(L)'
;MMDSLDRILVPARDLLGRVDATLRTQGAPPDHPVLPLLKKIRAFPGEALESVAELDARTVADVAVELRVYADRYAGHRAGVEHSFAATRWEGAARETFAGRWRSLGRHLGDGESPREPSMAGRLVALLTFLDGVGDWITETRAGLATAIAESLGSTEAVCLRSAPAPAPTAAARGPDRALAASSIGVRVLGSIDTAVLAGYRLYGRRLPDLTELVFLPPGTEPPPADHLTASV
;
A
#
# COMPACT_ATOMS: atom_id res chain seq x y z
N MET A 1 -0.85 -20.27 0.16
CA MET A 1 -2.26 -20.51 -0.20
C MET A 1 -2.59 -19.65 -1.42
N MET A 2 -3.19 -20.25 -2.45
CA MET A 2 -3.61 -19.55 -3.67
C MET A 2 -4.92 -18.80 -3.42
N ASP A 3 -4.98 -17.53 -3.81
CA ASP A 3 -6.22 -16.74 -3.76
C ASP A 3 -7.02 -16.84 -5.07
N SER A 4 -8.12 -16.08 -5.17
CA SER A 4 -8.99 -16.08 -6.34
C SER A 4 -8.29 -15.56 -7.60
N LEU A 5 -7.37 -14.61 -7.48
CA LEU A 5 -6.62 -14.07 -8.61
C LEU A 5 -5.67 -15.15 -9.14
N ASP A 6 -4.93 -15.84 -8.25
CA ASP A 6 -3.99 -16.90 -8.61
C ASP A 6 -4.65 -18.02 -9.43
N ARG A 7 -5.91 -18.35 -9.10
CA ARG A 7 -6.69 -19.39 -9.81
C ARG A 7 -7.05 -19.02 -11.24
N ILE A 8 -7.15 -17.72 -11.54
CA ILE A 8 -7.55 -17.22 -12.86
C ILE A 8 -6.41 -16.56 -13.64
N LEU A 9 -5.18 -16.51 -13.09
CA LEU A 9 -4.04 -15.83 -13.73
C LEU A 9 -3.79 -16.31 -15.17
N VAL A 10 -3.82 -17.62 -15.41
CA VAL A 10 -3.56 -18.19 -16.74
C VAL A 10 -4.60 -17.72 -17.78
N PRO A 11 -5.92 -17.93 -17.58
CA PRO A 11 -6.91 -17.41 -18.53
C PRO A 11 -6.95 -15.87 -18.57
N ALA A 12 -6.67 -15.19 -17.46
CA ALA A 12 -6.58 -13.74 -17.42
C ALA A 12 -5.48 -13.20 -18.34
N ARG A 13 -4.28 -13.79 -18.29
CA ARG A 13 -3.13 -13.41 -19.14
C ARG A 13 -3.42 -13.56 -20.63
N ASP A 14 -4.07 -14.65 -21.06
CA ASP A 14 -4.46 -14.82 -22.47
C ASP A 14 -5.46 -13.73 -22.90
N LEU A 15 -6.50 -13.47 -22.09
CA LEU A 15 -7.49 -12.46 -22.41
C LEU A 15 -6.87 -11.06 -22.46
N LEU A 16 -6.15 -10.65 -21.41
CA LEU A 16 -5.59 -9.31 -21.31
C LEU A 16 -4.45 -9.09 -22.31
N GLY A 17 -3.67 -10.13 -22.65
CA GLY A 17 -2.71 -10.06 -23.74
C GLY A 17 -3.36 -9.71 -25.09
N ARG A 18 -4.56 -10.25 -25.37
CA ARG A 18 -5.34 -9.90 -26.57
C ARG A 18 -5.92 -8.48 -26.49
N VAL A 19 -6.39 -8.06 -25.32
CA VAL A 19 -6.86 -6.69 -25.07
C VAL A 19 -5.73 -5.71 -25.36
N ASP A 20 -4.55 -5.92 -24.76
CA ASP A 20 -3.39 -5.05 -24.91
C ASP A 20 -2.90 -5.01 -26.36
N ALA A 21 -2.84 -6.16 -27.03
CA ALA A 21 -2.50 -6.22 -28.46
C ALA A 21 -3.51 -5.46 -29.32
N THR A 22 -4.80 -5.56 -29.01
CA THR A 22 -5.87 -4.85 -29.74
C THR A 22 -5.78 -3.35 -29.51
N LEU A 23 -5.66 -2.91 -28.26
CA LEU A 23 -5.52 -1.48 -27.92
C LEU A 23 -4.25 -0.87 -28.52
N ARG A 24 -3.15 -1.63 -28.57
CA ARG A 24 -1.88 -1.17 -29.16
C ARG A 24 -1.94 -1.05 -30.69
N THR A 25 -2.68 -1.93 -31.36
CA THR A 25 -2.73 -1.97 -32.84
C THR A 25 -3.89 -1.18 -33.45
N GLN A 26 -5.03 -1.11 -32.77
CA GLN A 26 -6.26 -0.47 -33.24
C GLN A 26 -6.58 0.82 -32.49
N GLY A 27 -5.97 1.04 -31.33
CA GLY A 27 -6.36 2.11 -30.41
C GLY A 27 -7.67 1.80 -29.70
N ALA A 28 -8.04 2.69 -28.77
CA ALA A 28 -9.40 2.74 -28.26
C ALA A 28 -10.29 3.60 -29.17
N PRO A 29 -11.60 3.33 -29.26
CA PRO A 29 -12.54 4.21 -29.95
C PRO A 29 -12.47 5.65 -29.43
N PRO A 30 -12.75 6.65 -30.28
CA PRO A 30 -12.83 8.04 -29.84
C PRO A 30 -13.86 8.19 -28.71
N ASP A 31 -13.55 9.06 -27.74
CA ASP A 31 -14.39 9.35 -26.57
C ASP A 31 -14.70 8.15 -25.65
N HIS A 32 -14.05 6.99 -25.86
CA HIS A 32 -14.25 5.84 -24.99
C HIS A 32 -13.69 6.08 -23.58
N PRO A 33 -14.40 5.70 -22.50
CA PRO A 33 -13.97 5.91 -21.11
C PRO A 33 -12.66 5.20 -20.72
N VAL A 34 -12.12 4.33 -21.57
CA VAL A 34 -10.82 3.68 -21.34
C VAL A 34 -9.66 4.66 -21.51
N LEU A 35 -9.81 5.68 -22.38
CA LEU A 35 -8.77 6.65 -22.69
C LEU A 35 -8.31 7.46 -21.46
N PRO A 36 -9.20 8.06 -20.65
CA PRO A 36 -8.77 8.75 -19.43
C PRO A 36 -8.14 7.79 -18.42
N LEU A 37 -8.61 6.54 -18.31
CA LEU A 37 -8.03 5.54 -17.42
C LEU A 37 -6.60 5.17 -17.84
N LEU A 38 -6.36 4.92 -19.12
CA LEU A 38 -5.02 4.66 -19.67
C LEU A 38 -4.07 5.84 -19.43
N LYS A 39 -4.55 7.09 -19.57
CA LYS A 39 -3.75 8.30 -19.30
C LYS A 39 -3.43 8.45 -17.80
N LYS A 40 -4.39 8.12 -16.93
CA LYS A 40 -4.26 8.25 -15.47
C LYS A 40 -3.34 7.17 -14.89
N ILE A 41 -3.58 5.91 -15.26
CA ILE A 41 -2.85 4.75 -14.72
C ILE A 41 -1.51 4.54 -15.44
N ARG A 42 -1.40 4.96 -16.70
CA ARG A 42 -0.20 4.82 -17.54
C ARG A 42 0.30 3.38 -17.71
N ALA A 43 -0.61 2.41 -17.62
CA ALA A 43 -0.35 1.01 -17.87
C ALA A 43 -1.50 0.39 -18.66
N PHE A 44 -1.20 -0.64 -19.44
CA PHE A 44 -2.23 -1.46 -20.06
C PHE A 44 -2.87 -2.44 -19.05
N PRO A 45 -4.09 -2.96 -19.32
CA PRO A 45 -4.74 -3.95 -18.46
C PRO A 45 -3.87 -5.15 -18.10
N GLY A 46 -3.12 -5.71 -19.05
CA GLY A 46 -2.22 -6.84 -18.78
C GLY A 46 -1.04 -6.47 -17.88
N GLU A 47 -0.42 -5.31 -18.10
CA GLU A 47 0.66 -4.79 -17.23
C GLU A 47 0.17 -4.56 -15.81
N ALA A 48 -1.01 -3.94 -15.66
CA ALA A 48 -1.62 -3.71 -14.35
C ALA A 48 -1.96 -5.01 -13.61
N LEU A 49 -2.38 -6.06 -14.34
CA LEU A 49 -2.57 -7.39 -13.75
C LEU A 49 -1.27 -7.93 -13.16
N GLU A 50 -0.16 -7.89 -13.91
CA GLU A 50 1.12 -8.41 -13.41
C GLU A 50 1.59 -7.65 -12.16
N SER A 51 1.46 -6.31 -12.15
CA SER A 51 1.80 -5.52 -10.95
C SER A 51 0.97 -5.89 -9.72
N VAL A 52 -0.33 -6.16 -9.88
CA VAL A 52 -1.18 -6.58 -8.75
C VAL A 52 -0.91 -8.04 -8.36
N ALA A 53 -0.58 -8.90 -9.32
CA ALA A 53 -0.25 -10.30 -9.07
C ALA A 53 1.03 -10.46 -8.23
N GLU A 54 1.95 -9.50 -8.30
CA GLU A 54 3.17 -9.46 -7.48
C GLU A 54 2.94 -8.99 -6.04
N LEU A 55 1.79 -8.37 -5.73
CA LEU A 55 1.48 -7.95 -4.37
C LEU A 55 1.24 -9.16 -3.47
N ASP A 56 1.95 -9.21 -2.34
CA ASP A 56 1.84 -10.27 -1.35
C ASP A 56 1.55 -9.71 0.06
N ALA A 57 0.30 -9.87 0.50
CA ALA A 57 -0.14 -9.47 1.83
C ALA A 57 0.58 -10.26 2.95
N ARG A 58 1.10 -11.47 2.67
CA ARG A 58 1.79 -12.29 3.68
C ARG A 58 3.13 -11.70 4.05
N THR A 59 3.92 -11.31 3.05
CA THR A 59 5.19 -10.62 3.27
C THR A 59 5.00 -9.39 4.17
N VAL A 60 3.92 -8.63 3.98
CA VAL A 60 3.59 -7.48 4.85
C VAL A 60 3.24 -7.93 6.28
N ALA A 61 2.44 -8.98 6.42
CA ALA A 61 2.06 -9.53 7.72
C ALA A 61 3.25 -10.10 8.50
N ASP A 62 4.19 -10.77 7.83
CA ASP A 62 5.40 -11.32 8.43
C ASP A 62 6.29 -10.20 9.01
N VAL A 63 6.47 -9.11 8.24
CA VAL A 63 7.17 -7.91 8.72
C VAL A 63 6.46 -7.28 9.93
N ALA A 64 5.12 -7.25 9.92
CA ALA A 64 4.35 -6.76 11.07
C ALA A 64 4.53 -7.64 12.32
N VAL A 65 4.67 -8.97 12.18
CA VAL A 65 4.98 -9.86 13.31
C VAL A 65 6.34 -9.53 13.92
N GLU A 66 7.38 -9.33 13.08
CA GLU A 66 8.71 -8.97 13.57
C GLU A 66 8.71 -7.61 14.28
N LEU A 67 8.02 -6.62 13.73
CA LEU A 67 7.89 -5.28 14.32
C LEU A 67 7.17 -5.29 15.68
N ARG A 68 6.18 -6.17 15.88
CA ARG A 68 5.51 -6.34 17.19
C ARG A 68 6.51 -6.74 18.28
N VAL A 69 7.43 -7.66 17.97
CA VAL A 69 8.48 -8.07 18.91
C VAL A 69 9.37 -6.90 19.30
N TYR A 70 9.70 -6.00 18.36
CA TYR A 70 10.48 -4.80 18.67
C TYR A 70 9.68 -3.81 19.53
N ALA A 71 8.41 -3.57 19.22
CA ALA A 71 7.54 -2.70 20.01
C ALA A 71 7.44 -3.18 21.47
N ASP A 72 7.22 -4.47 21.66
CA ASP A 72 7.15 -5.08 22.99
C ASP A 72 8.47 -4.97 23.76
N ARG A 73 9.62 -5.11 23.07
CA ARG A 73 10.94 -4.90 23.69
C ARG A 73 11.15 -3.46 24.16
N TYR A 74 10.77 -2.46 23.35
CA TYR A 74 10.87 -1.06 23.76
C TYR A 74 10.00 -0.75 24.97
N ALA A 75 8.77 -1.29 25.02
CA ALA A 75 7.90 -1.18 26.18
C ALA A 75 8.50 -1.89 27.42
N GLY A 76 9.04 -3.10 27.25
CA GLY A 76 9.66 -3.88 28.34
C GLY A 76 10.95 -3.28 28.91
N HIS A 77 11.77 -2.63 28.08
CA HIS A 77 13.00 -1.97 28.52
C HIS A 77 12.75 -0.84 29.51
N ARG A 78 11.63 -0.12 29.37
CA ARG A 78 11.25 0.91 30.34
C ARG A 78 11.05 0.31 31.74
N ALA A 79 10.26 -0.75 31.85
CA ALA A 79 9.95 -1.39 33.13
C ALA A 79 11.20 -1.98 33.80
N GLY A 80 12.08 -2.61 33.01
CA GLY A 80 13.32 -3.18 33.52
C GLY A 80 14.26 -2.13 34.11
N VAL A 81 14.39 -0.98 33.47
CA VAL A 81 15.32 0.06 33.96
C VAL A 81 14.72 0.91 35.08
N GLU A 82 13.41 1.17 35.09
CA GLU A 82 12.74 1.79 36.25
C GLU A 82 12.99 0.95 37.52
N HIS A 83 12.91 -0.37 37.41
CA HIS A 83 13.23 -1.29 38.50
C HIS A 83 14.70 -1.21 38.93
N SER A 84 15.65 -1.22 37.99
CA SER A 84 17.09 -1.08 38.31
C SER A 84 17.41 0.26 38.97
N PHE A 85 16.80 1.36 38.52
CA PHE A 85 17.02 2.68 39.09
C PHE A 85 16.48 2.78 40.53
N ALA A 86 15.29 2.23 40.79
CA ALA A 86 14.69 2.18 42.12
C ALA A 86 15.56 1.41 43.14
N ALA A 87 16.29 0.38 42.70
CA ALA A 87 17.19 -0.41 43.53
C ALA A 87 18.52 0.28 43.88
N THR A 88 18.81 1.46 43.31
CA THR A 88 20.10 2.13 43.48
C THR A 88 20.15 2.99 44.76
N ARG A 89 21.18 2.80 45.59
CA ARG A 89 21.38 3.53 46.88
C ARG A 89 22.06 4.89 46.76
N TRP A 90 22.27 5.38 45.55
CA TRP A 90 22.96 6.64 45.28
C TRP A 90 22.06 7.85 45.55
N GLU A 91 22.53 8.89 46.24
CA GLU A 91 21.74 10.08 46.64
C GLU A 91 22.39 11.40 46.19
N GLY A 92 21.61 12.50 46.27
CA GLY A 92 22.05 13.87 45.99
C GLY A 92 21.65 14.42 44.61
N ALA A 93 22.05 15.67 44.33
CA ALA A 93 21.65 16.42 43.12
C ALA A 93 22.00 15.71 41.79
N ALA A 94 23.07 14.92 41.79
CA ALA A 94 23.46 14.13 40.63
C ALA A 94 22.47 12.97 40.36
N ARG A 95 21.91 12.35 41.42
CA ARG A 95 20.83 11.35 41.32
C ARG A 95 19.58 11.98 40.71
N GLU A 96 19.20 13.17 41.15
CA GLU A 96 18.02 13.88 40.64
C GLU A 96 18.16 14.28 39.16
N THR A 97 19.34 14.77 38.77
CA THR A 97 19.66 15.10 37.37
C THR A 97 19.59 13.86 36.48
N PHE A 98 20.18 12.75 36.93
CA PHE A 98 20.08 11.47 36.24
C PHE A 98 18.63 10.99 36.14
N ALA A 99 17.86 11.04 37.23
CA ALA A 99 16.45 10.67 37.25
C ALA A 99 15.60 11.50 36.28
N GLY A 100 15.91 12.79 36.13
CA GLY A 100 15.27 13.68 35.16
C GLY A 100 15.55 13.28 33.71
N ARG A 101 16.82 13.05 33.37
CA ARG A 101 17.22 12.55 32.04
C ARG A 101 16.60 11.19 31.75
N TRP A 102 16.58 10.31 32.74
CA TRP A 102 16.04 8.96 32.60
C TRP A 102 14.52 8.97 32.36
N ARG A 103 13.75 9.76 33.10
CA ARG A 103 12.31 9.95 32.84
C ARG A 103 12.04 10.50 31.44
N SER A 104 12.87 11.43 30.96
CA SER A 104 12.77 11.96 29.60
C SER A 104 12.99 10.86 28.55
N LEU A 105 14.00 10.01 28.74
CA LEU A 105 14.26 8.87 27.86
C LEU A 105 13.14 7.82 27.94
N GLY A 106 12.63 7.52 29.14
CA GLY A 106 11.53 6.57 29.34
C GLY A 106 10.24 6.99 28.61
N ARG A 107 9.90 8.29 28.61
CA ARG A 107 8.79 8.85 27.81
C ARG A 107 9.04 8.82 26.31
N HIS A 108 10.29 8.95 25.89
CA HIS A 108 10.64 8.85 24.48
C HIS A 108 10.57 7.40 23.97
N LEU A 109 10.99 6.42 24.77
CA LEU A 109 11.02 5.01 24.37
C LEU A 109 9.65 4.31 24.47
N GLY A 110 8.88 4.57 25.53
CA GLY A 110 7.58 3.95 25.79
C GLY A 110 6.44 4.96 25.90
N ASP A 111 5.21 4.49 26.09
CA ASP A 111 4.04 5.37 26.23
C ASP A 111 4.28 6.45 27.29
N GLY A 112 4.03 7.70 26.89
CA GLY A 112 4.03 8.85 27.81
C GLY A 112 2.90 8.73 28.83
N GLU A 113 2.82 9.67 29.76
CA GLU A 113 1.73 9.72 30.76
C GLU A 113 0.36 9.98 30.09
N SER A 114 0.37 10.42 28.83
CA SER A 114 -0.80 10.63 27.99
C SER A 114 -0.73 9.77 26.71
N PRO A 115 -1.83 9.11 26.30
CA PRO A 115 -1.92 8.35 25.04
C PRO A 115 -1.63 9.16 23.76
N ARG A 116 -1.50 10.49 23.87
CA ARG A 116 -1.24 11.41 22.75
C ARG A 116 0.21 11.89 22.69
N GLU A 117 1.04 11.55 23.65
CA GLU A 117 2.46 11.90 23.60
C GLU A 117 3.19 10.99 22.60
N PRO A 118 3.93 11.57 21.64
CA PRO A 118 4.61 10.76 20.63
C PRO A 118 5.80 10.04 21.27
N SER A 119 5.78 8.71 21.19
CA SER A 119 6.83 7.81 21.70
C SER A 119 7.27 6.82 20.62
N MET A 120 8.43 6.20 20.80
CA MET A 120 8.92 5.19 19.86
C MET A 120 8.00 3.97 19.82
N ALA A 121 7.56 3.48 20.98
CA ALA A 121 6.56 2.41 21.07
C ALA A 121 5.25 2.78 20.34
N GLY A 122 4.72 3.99 20.58
CA GLY A 122 3.53 4.49 19.90
C GLY A 122 3.69 4.58 18.38
N ARG A 123 4.87 5.00 17.89
CA ARG A 123 5.17 5.01 16.45
C ARG A 123 5.28 3.60 15.86
N LEU A 124 5.88 2.64 16.57
CA LEU A 124 5.90 1.25 16.14
C LEU A 124 4.48 0.68 16.06
N VAL A 125 3.62 0.98 17.03
CA VAL A 125 2.19 0.60 16.99
C VAL A 125 1.47 1.27 15.81
N ALA A 126 1.75 2.54 15.52
CA ALA A 126 1.18 3.23 14.37
C ALA A 126 1.65 2.61 13.03
N LEU A 127 2.95 2.26 12.92
CA LEU A 127 3.51 1.56 11.78
C LEU A 127 2.87 0.18 11.60
N LEU A 128 2.70 -0.58 12.68
CA LEU A 128 2.00 -1.87 12.64
C LEU A 128 0.57 -1.73 12.14
N THR A 129 -0.16 -0.74 12.65
CA THR A 129 -1.53 -0.45 12.20
C THR A 129 -1.56 -0.05 10.71
N PHE A 130 -0.54 0.67 10.24
CA PHE A 130 -0.40 1.00 8.83
C PHE A 130 -0.13 -0.25 7.99
N LEU A 131 0.79 -1.13 8.41
CA LEU A 131 1.10 -2.38 7.71
C LEU A 131 -0.10 -3.33 7.66
N ASP A 132 -0.86 -3.47 8.75
CA ASP A 132 -2.11 -4.23 8.77
C ASP A 132 -3.08 -3.66 7.70
N GLY A 133 -3.24 -2.34 7.65
CA GLY A 133 -4.05 -1.68 6.63
C GLY A 133 -3.53 -1.87 5.19
N VAL A 134 -2.21 -1.96 4.99
CA VAL A 134 -1.62 -2.29 3.68
C VAL A 134 -1.92 -3.74 3.30
N GLY A 135 -1.86 -4.67 4.25
CA GLY A 135 -2.23 -6.07 4.04
C GLY A 135 -3.69 -6.25 3.63
N ASP A 136 -4.60 -5.54 4.29
CA ASP A 136 -6.03 -5.50 3.93
C ASP A 136 -6.22 -4.91 2.53
N TRP A 137 -5.59 -3.77 2.24
CA TRP A 137 -5.65 -3.13 0.94
C TRP A 137 -5.15 -4.03 -0.20
N ILE A 138 -4.05 -4.76 -0.01
CA ILE A 138 -3.55 -5.73 -1.00
C ILE A 138 -4.60 -6.82 -1.25
N THR A 139 -5.17 -7.37 -0.18
CA THR A 139 -6.16 -8.45 -0.24
C THR A 139 -7.43 -8.01 -0.99
N GLU A 140 -7.96 -6.83 -0.65
CA GLU A 140 -9.12 -6.23 -1.32
C GLU A 140 -8.83 -5.89 -2.79
N THR A 141 -7.65 -5.34 -3.07
CA THR A 141 -7.21 -5.00 -4.43
C THR A 141 -7.16 -6.24 -5.32
N ARG A 142 -6.53 -7.32 -4.83
CA ARG A 142 -6.43 -8.59 -5.55
C ARG A 142 -7.81 -9.24 -5.76
N ALA A 143 -8.68 -9.20 -4.75
CA ALA A 143 -10.05 -9.73 -4.86
C ALA A 143 -10.93 -8.94 -5.84
N GLY A 144 -10.85 -7.60 -5.80
CA GLY A 144 -11.58 -6.72 -6.71
C GLY A 144 -11.14 -6.94 -8.17
N LEU A 145 -9.82 -7.02 -8.40
CA LEU A 145 -9.29 -7.31 -9.72
C LEU A 145 -9.70 -8.69 -10.22
N ALA A 146 -9.63 -9.72 -9.37
CA ALA A 146 -10.06 -11.07 -9.72
C ALA A 146 -11.54 -11.10 -10.14
N THR A 147 -12.39 -10.35 -9.44
CA THR A 147 -13.81 -10.21 -9.77
C THR A 147 -14.01 -9.55 -11.13
N ALA A 148 -13.38 -8.40 -11.38
CA ALA A 148 -13.48 -7.69 -12.65
C ALA A 148 -13.01 -8.53 -13.85
N ILE A 149 -11.96 -9.34 -13.65
CA ILE A 149 -11.45 -10.26 -14.68
C ILE A 149 -12.39 -11.45 -14.88
N ALA A 150 -12.91 -12.05 -13.81
CA ALA A 150 -13.84 -13.17 -13.91
C ALA A 150 -15.12 -12.77 -14.67
N GLU A 151 -15.66 -11.58 -14.39
CA GLU A 151 -16.78 -11.00 -15.14
C GLU A 151 -16.40 -10.77 -16.61
N SER A 152 -15.18 -10.28 -16.88
CA SER A 152 -14.69 -10.08 -18.24
C SER A 152 -14.51 -11.39 -19.00
N LEU A 153 -14.02 -12.46 -18.37
CA LEU A 153 -13.87 -13.78 -18.98
C LEU A 153 -15.20 -14.39 -19.42
N GLY A 154 -16.28 -14.13 -18.67
CA GLY A 154 -17.64 -14.57 -18.99
C GLY A 154 -18.40 -13.67 -19.98
N SER A 155 -17.78 -12.58 -20.46
CA SER A 155 -18.46 -11.55 -21.22
C SER A 155 -18.51 -11.81 -22.73
N THR A 156 -19.48 -11.19 -23.42
CA THR A 156 -19.58 -11.25 -24.89
C THR A 156 -18.38 -10.56 -25.56
N GLU A 157 -17.78 -9.57 -24.91
CA GLU A 157 -16.56 -8.92 -25.39
C GLU A 157 -15.38 -9.89 -25.42
N ALA A 158 -15.23 -10.76 -24.41
CA ALA A 158 -14.20 -11.79 -24.40
C ALA A 158 -14.43 -12.82 -25.51
N VAL A 159 -15.68 -13.21 -25.77
CA VAL A 159 -16.03 -14.06 -26.91
C VAL A 159 -15.66 -13.37 -28.22
N CYS A 160 -16.02 -12.09 -28.41
CA CYS A 160 -15.66 -11.31 -29.60
C CYS A 160 -14.14 -11.30 -29.85
N LEU A 161 -13.34 -11.08 -28.80
CA LEU A 161 -11.88 -11.06 -28.91
C LEU A 161 -11.28 -12.43 -29.25
N ARG A 162 -11.85 -13.53 -28.73
CA ARG A 162 -11.38 -14.91 -28.96
C ARG A 162 -11.84 -15.48 -30.30
N SER A 163 -13.09 -15.22 -30.70
CA SER A 163 -13.72 -15.78 -31.89
C SER A 163 -13.26 -15.12 -33.19
N ALA A 164 -12.79 -13.87 -33.13
CA ALA A 164 -12.37 -13.20 -34.33
C ALA A 164 -11.00 -13.74 -34.82
N PRO A 165 -10.86 -13.98 -36.14
CA PRO A 165 -9.70 -14.67 -36.71
C PRO A 165 -8.38 -13.96 -36.37
N ALA A 166 -7.28 -14.73 -36.37
CA ALA A 166 -5.93 -14.21 -36.16
C ALA A 166 -5.69 -12.97 -37.05
N PRO A 167 -4.93 -11.96 -36.57
CA PRO A 167 -4.82 -10.68 -37.25
C PRO A 167 -4.25 -10.87 -38.66
N ALA A 168 -5.12 -10.79 -39.67
CA ALA A 168 -4.69 -10.64 -41.04
C ALA A 168 -4.04 -9.25 -41.17
N PRO A 169 -2.93 -9.12 -41.94
CA PRO A 169 -2.19 -7.86 -42.06
C PRO A 169 -2.97 -6.73 -42.75
N THR A 170 -4.18 -6.99 -43.26
CA THR A 170 -4.98 -6.01 -43.97
C THR A 170 -5.89 -5.21 -43.03
N ALA A 171 -5.97 -3.90 -43.26
CA ALA A 171 -6.77 -2.97 -42.45
C ALA A 171 -8.27 -3.32 -42.37
N ALA A 172 -8.79 -4.09 -43.33
CA ALA A 172 -10.19 -4.52 -43.38
C ALA A 172 -10.58 -5.54 -42.30
N ALA A 173 -9.62 -6.23 -41.65
CA ALA A 173 -9.90 -7.17 -40.54
C ALA A 173 -9.93 -6.49 -39.15
N ARG A 174 -9.62 -5.18 -39.08
CA ARG A 174 -9.71 -4.36 -37.86
C ARG A 174 -11.15 -3.84 -37.72
N GLY A 175 -12.07 -4.72 -37.34
CA GLY A 175 -13.45 -4.32 -37.10
C GLY A 175 -13.55 -3.41 -35.86
N PRO A 176 -14.33 -2.32 -35.89
CA PRO A 176 -14.54 -1.43 -34.75
C PRO A 176 -15.05 -2.17 -33.50
N ASP A 177 -15.72 -3.31 -33.71
CA ASP A 177 -16.25 -4.17 -32.65
C ASP A 177 -15.16 -4.77 -31.76
N ARG A 178 -13.97 -5.10 -32.30
CA ARG A 178 -12.84 -5.63 -31.50
C ARG A 178 -12.22 -4.53 -30.64
N ALA A 179 -12.00 -3.35 -31.22
CA ALA A 179 -11.47 -2.20 -30.48
C ALA A 179 -12.43 -1.80 -29.35
N LEU A 180 -13.75 -1.82 -29.62
CA LEU A 180 -14.78 -1.58 -28.61
C LEU A 180 -14.77 -2.68 -27.52
N ALA A 181 -14.75 -3.95 -27.90
CA ALA A 181 -14.69 -5.08 -26.95
C ALA A 181 -13.46 -5.01 -26.03
N ALA A 182 -12.27 -4.77 -26.60
CA ALA A 182 -11.04 -4.59 -25.85
C ALA A 182 -11.13 -3.38 -24.90
N SER A 183 -11.70 -2.27 -25.38
CA SER A 183 -11.86 -1.06 -24.58
C SER A 183 -12.84 -1.25 -23.43
N SER A 184 -13.96 -1.97 -23.64
CA SER A 184 -14.93 -2.30 -22.58
C SER A 184 -14.31 -3.16 -21.48
N ILE A 185 -13.55 -4.18 -21.83
CA ILE A 185 -12.80 -4.99 -20.84
C ILE A 185 -11.74 -4.14 -20.15
N GLY A 186 -11.01 -3.32 -20.90
CA GLY A 186 -10.03 -2.39 -20.37
C GLY A 186 -10.61 -1.45 -19.31
N VAL A 187 -11.83 -0.93 -19.52
CA VAL A 187 -12.52 -0.09 -18.52
C VAL A 187 -12.81 -0.86 -17.23
N ARG A 188 -13.31 -2.10 -17.31
CA ARG A 188 -13.63 -2.90 -16.12
C ARG A 188 -12.38 -3.16 -15.29
N VAL A 189 -11.30 -3.59 -15.95
CA VAL A 189 -10.01 -3.89 -15.29
C VAL A 189 -9.37 -2.62 -14.73
N LEU A 190 -9.17 -1.60 -15.57
CA LEU A 190 -8.50 -0.36 -15.15
C LEU A 190 -9.34 0.44 -14.14
N GLY A 191 -10.67 0.34 -14.18
CA GLY A 191 -11.55 0.95 -13.17
C GLY A 191 -11.38 0.31 -11.79
N SER A 192 -11.20 -1.02 -11.74
CA SER A 192 -10.85 -1.71 -10.48
C SER A 192 -9.49 -1.24 -9.95
N ILE A 193 -8.50 -1.08 -10.84
CA ILE A 193 -7.17 -0.56 -10.47
C ILE A 193 -7.25 0.88 -9.99
N ASP A 194 -8.01 1.75 -10.66
CA ASP A 194 -8.18 3.14 -10.25
C ASP A 194 -8.77 3.26 -8.85
N THR A 195 -9.75 2.41 -8.54
CA THR A 195 -10.36 2.32 -7.22
C THR A 195 -9.33 1.89 -6.16
N ALA A 196 -8.52 0.89 -6.47
CA ALA A 196 -7.45 0.41 -5.60
C ALA A 196 -6.37 1.49 -5.36
N VAL A 197 -5.96 2.23 -6.40
CA VAL A 197 -5.00 3.33 -6.29
C VAL A 197 -5.54 4.45 -5.39
N LEU A 198 -6.79 4.85 -5.57
CA LEU A 198 -7.44 5.85 -4.70
C LEU A 198 -7.53 5.36 -3.25
N ALA A 199 -7.84 4.09 -3.02
CA ALA A 199 -7.86 3.50 -1.69
C ALA A 199 -6.46 3.53 -1.04
N GLY A 200 -5.42 3.19 -1.79
CA GLY A 200 -4.02 3.27 -1.36
C GLY A 200 -3.61 4.69 -0.96
N TYR A 201 -3.94 5.70 -1.77
CA TYR A 201 -3.67 7.10 -1.42
C TYR A 201 -4.41 7.55 -0.15
N ARG A 202 -5.66 7.12 0.06
CA ARG A 202 -6.40 7.42 1.30
C ARG A 202 -5.80 6.71 2.52
N LEU A 203 -5.33 5.47 2.35
CA LEU A 203 -4.62 4.76 3.41
C LEU A 203 -3.34 5.50 3.82
N TYR A 204 -2.51 5.86 2.84
CA TYR A 204 -1.27 6.59 3.05
C TYR A 204 -1.51 7.98 3.67
N GLY A 205 -2.42 8.77 3.09
CA GLY A 205 -2.71 10.13 3.56
C GLY A 205 -3.25 10.20 4.99
N ARG A 206 -4.03 9.20 5.42
CA ARG A 206 -4.53 9.12 6.81
C ARG A 206 -3.44 8.80 7.84
N ARG A 207 -2.32 8.21 7.43
CA ARG A 207 -1.29 7.66 8.34
C ARG A 207 0.04 8.41 8.33
N LEU A 208 0.27 9.28 7.33
CA LEU A 208 1.49 10.07 7.20
C LEU A 208 1.92 10.83 8.49
N PRO A 209 1.01 11.51 9.23
CA PRO A 209 1.41 12.27 10.42
C PRO A 209 2.01 11.38 11.52
N ASP A 210 1.49 10.15 11.65
CA ASP A 210 1.89 9.20 12.69
C ASP A 210 3.26 8.56 12.41
N LEU A 211 3.70 8.59 11.15
CA LEU A 211 4.94 7.96 10.66
C LEU A 211 6.14 8.91 10.54
N THR A 212 5.98 10.19 10.88
CA THR A 212 7.07 11.19 10.81
C THR A 212 8.19 10.88 11.83
N GLU A 213 9.39 11.44 11.67
CA GLU A 213 10.51 11.19 12.58
C GLU A 213 10.21 11.60 14.04
N LEU A 214 10.69 10.83 15.02
CA LEU A 214 10.65 11.21 16.44
C LEU A 214 12.00 11.77 16.87
N VAL A 215 12.06 13.08 17.12
CA VAL A 215 13.28 13.69 17.67
C VAL A 215 13.30 13.53 19.19
N PHE A 216 14.38 12.96 19.73
CA PHE A 216 14.61 12.95 21.18
C PHE A 216 15.03 14.34 21.64
N LEU A 217 14.25 14.93 22.56
CA LEU A 217 14.57 16.18 23.22
C LEU A 217 15.00 15.90 24.68
N PRO A 218 16.28 16.10 25.04
CA PRO A 218 16.71 15.97 26.41
C PRO A 218 16.12 17.09 27.29
N PRO A 219 15.92 16.84 28.60
CA PRO A 219 15.27 17.81 29.48
C PRO A 219 16.05 19.12 29.54
N GLY A 220 15.34 20.25 29.39
CA GLY A 220 15.92 21.60 29.35
C GLY A 220 16.28 22.12 27.95
N THR A 221 15.95 21.37 26.90
CA THR A 221 16.16 21.78 25.49
C THR A 221 14.82 22.18 24.89
N GLU A 222 14.71 23.42 24.40
CA GLU A 222 13.52 23.88 23.67
C GLU A 222 13.46 23.22 22.28
N PRO A 223 12.27 22.80 21.80
CA PRO A 223 12.14 22.26 20.44
C PRO A 223 12.49 23.32 19.40
N PRO A 224 13.17 22.96 18.30
CA PRO A 224 13.33 23.88 17.17
C PRO A 224 11.96 24.24 16.57
N PRO A 225 11.78 25.46 16.05
CA PRO A 225 10.54 25.86 15.40
C PRO A 225 10.21 24.95 14.22
N ALA A 226 8.93 24.63 14.05
CA ALA A 226 8.41 23.61 13.12
C ALA A 226 8.55 23.94 11.61
N ASP A 227 9.32 24.96 11.23
CA ASP A 227 9.32 25.57 9.89
C ASP A 227 10.37 25.01 8.91
N HIS A 228 11.00 23.86 9.19
CA HIS A 228 12.14 23.40 8.37
C HIS A 228 11.95 22.10 7.58
N LEU A 229 10.73 21.54 7.50
CA LEU A 229 10.44 20.37 6.64
C LEU A 229 9.52 20.68 5.45
N THR A 230 9.57 21.91 4.94
CA THR A 230 9.17 22.17 3.55
C THR A 230 10.38 22.53 2.71
N ALA A 231 10.56 21.77 1.64
CA ALA A 231 11.46 21.94 0.50
C ALA A 231 12.86 21.30 0.60
N SER A 232 13.01 20.14 -0.05
CA SER A 232 13.60 20.15 -1.40
C SER A 232 13.24 18.90 -2.19
N VAL A 233 12.98 19.17 -3.48
CA VAL A 233 12.61 18.37 -4.65
C VAL A 233 13.22 16.96 -4.73
#